data_AF-A0A819B6C6-F1
#
_entry.id   AF-A0A819B6C6-F1
#
_cell.length_a   1.000
_cell.length_b   1.000
_cell.length_c   1.000
_cell.angle_alpha   90.00
_cell.angle_beta   90.00
_cell.angle_gamma   90.00
#
_symmetry.space_group_name_H-M   'P 1'
#
loop_
_entity.id
_entity.type
_entity.pdbx_description
1 polymer ?
#
loop_
_entity_poly.entity_id
_entity_poly.type
_entity_poly.pdbx_seq_one_letter_code
_entity_poly.pdbx_strand_id
1 'polypeptide(L)'
;SWTGQYFRDIILTEHVFPFLKNEENVIDPDEVTFIHDKASCTRAYKTQHLLQDNDVKFWGNDIRPGNSPDLNVPEHIGTVIKDEVEKKMLSEPGHSRYLEETLKMHILDVLKNMETDTDLFKTLLCSYTSRLRAVKNANGRHTDY
;
A
#
# COMPACT_ATOMS: atom_id res chain seq x y z
N SER A 1 0.53 19.63 -0.52
CA SER A 1 0.70 18.73 -1.68
C SER A 1 1.57 17.57 -1.25
N TRP A 2 1.39 16.40 -1.85
CA TRP A 2 2.27 15.25 -1.64
C TRP A 2 3.64 15.53 -2.28
N THR A 3 4.55 16.13 -1.52
CA THR A 3 5.92 16.35 -1.98
C THR A 3 6.77 15.14 -1.64
N GLY A 4 7.88 14.96 -2.37
CA GLY A 4 8.88 13.96 -1.97
C GLY A 4 9.44 14.20 -0.57
N GLN A 5 9.41 15.44 -0.06
CA GLN A 5 9.82 15.76 1.30
C GLN A 5 8.80 15.25 2.33
N TYR A 6 7.51 15.55 2.15
CA TYR A 6 6.44 15.03 3.01
C TYR A 6 6.44 13.50 3.07
N PHE A 7 6.67 12.84 1.93
CA PHE A 7 6.79 11.39 1.89
C PHE A 7 7.95 10.86 2.74
N ARG A 8 9.12 11.50 2.70
CA ARG A 8 10.27 11.06 3.50
C ARG A 8 10.09 11.38 4.99
N ASP A 9 9.69 12.59 5.30
CA ASP A 9 9.68 13.09 6.67
C ASP A 9 8.52 12.51 7.47
N ILE A 10 7.33 12.44 6.88
CA ILE A 10 6.13 12.00 7.58
C ILE A 10 5.86 10.53 7.30
N ILE A 11 5.68 10.17 6.03
CA ILE A 11 5.25 8.80 5.69
C ILE A 11 6.34 7.78 6.05
N LEU A 12 7.58 7.99 5.62
CA LEU A 12 8.65 7.04 5.91
C LEU A 12 9.12 7.12 7.36
N THR A 13 9.53 8.30 7.80
CA THR A 13 10.23 8.45 9.09
C THR A 13 9.30 8.31 10.29
N GLU A 14 8.10 8.88 10.25
CA GLU A 14 7.19 8.84 11.40
C GLU A 14 6.29 7.59 11.42
N HIS A 15 6.04 6.95 10.28
CA HIS A 15 5.08 5.84 10.19
C HIS A 15 5.70 4.51 9.73
N VAL A 16 6.33 4.48 8.55
CA VAL A 16 6.81 3.21 7.98
C VAL A 16 7.99 2.64 8.76
N PHE A 17 9.01 3.43 9.09
CA PHE A 17 10.18 2.91 9.82
C PHE A 17 9.83 2.38 11.20
N PRO A 18 9.06 3.11 12.04
CA PRO A 18 8.62 2.57 13.32
C PRO A 18 7.78 1.31 13.17
N PHE A 19 6.93 1.23 12.13
CA PHE A 19 6.13 0.03 11.89
C PHE A 19 7.02 -1.19 11.57
N LEU A 20 7.95 -1.05 10.63
CA LEU A 20 8.80 -2.16 10.16
C LEU A 20 9.81 -2.64 11.22
N LYS A 21 10.22 -1.78 12.15
CA LYS A 21 11.20 -2.10 13.19
C LYS A 21 10.58 -2.60 14.49
N ASN A 22 9.26 -2.70 14.56
CA ASN A 22 8.55 -3.15 15.75
C ASN A 22 8.15 -4.63 15.63
N GLU A 23 8.68 -5.48 16.50
CA GLU A 23 8.39 -6.92 16.59
C GLU A 23 6.91 -7.24 16.89
N GLU A 24 6.13 -6.28 17.41
CA GLU A 24 4.67 -6.44 17.56
C GLU A 24 3.92 -6.29 16.24
N ASN A 25 4.50 -5.60 15.25
CA ASN A 25 3.88 -5.29 13.97
C ASN A 25 4.35 -6.24 12.85
N VAL A 26 5.57 -6.77 12.95
CA VAL A 26 6.16 -7.67 11.96
C VAL A 26 6.70 -8.93 12.63
N ILE A 27 6.60 -10.07 11.94
CA ILE A 27 7.05 -11.36 12.47
C ILE A 27 8.55 -11.34 12.77
N ASP A 28 9.34 -10.79 11.86
CA ASP A 28 10.77 -10.63 11.99
C ASP A 28 11.21 -9.32 11.29
N PRO A 29 11.63 -8.30 12.06
CA PRO A 29 12.16 -7.04 11.50
C PRO A 29 13.37 -7.22 10.59
N ASP A 30 14.17 -8.27 10.79
CA ASP A 30 15.33 -8.54 9.95
C ASP A 30 14.92 -9.19 8.61
N GLU A 31 13.75 -9.83 8.50
CA GLU A 31 13.31 -10.48 7.26
C GLU A 31 12.28 -9.66 6.47
N VAL A 32 11.67 -8.63 7.06
CA VAL A 32 10.64 -7.83 6.40
C VAL A 32 11.19 -7.10 5.17
N THR A 33 10.44 -7.14 4.07
CA THR A 33 10.79 -6.41 2.84
C THR A 33 9.70 -5.40 2.50
N PHE A 34 10.08 -4.12 2.42
CA PHE A 34 9.20 -3.04 2.01
C PHE A 34 9.04 -3.02 0.48
N ILE A 35 7.81 -3.18 -0.01
CA ILE A 35 7.50 -3.18 -1.44
C ILE A 35 6.66 -1.94 -1.75
N HIS A 36 7.05 -1.18 -2.77
CA HIS A 36 6.35 0.03 -3.19
C HIS A 36 6.25 0.12 -4.72
N ASP A 37 5.42 1.04 -5.21
CA ASP A 37 5.30 1.33 -6.64
C ASP A 37 6.47 2.20 -7.16
N LYS A 38 6.42 2.58 -8.43
CA LYS A 38 7.43 3.43 -9.06
C LYS A 38 7.02 4.92 -9.10
N ALA A 39 6.29 5.41 -8.09
CA ALA A 39 5.99 6.83 -7.96
C ALA A 39 7.26 7.70 -7.86
N SER A 40 7.18 8.96 -8.31
CA SER A 40 8.34 9.86 -8.34
C SER A 40 8.99 10.07 -6.97
N CYS A 41 8.18 10.07 -5.89
CA CYS A 41 8.66 10.24 -4.52
C CYS A 41 9.44 9.02 -4.00
N THR A 42 9.05 7.80 -4.40
CA THR A 42 9.70 6.54 -3.97
C THR A 42 10.98 6.28 -4.76
N ARG A 43 10.98 6.57 -6.07
CA ARG A 43 12.13 6.38 -6.96
C ARG A 43 13.26 7.38 -6.75
N ALA A 44 12.98 8.52 -6.13
CA ALA A 44 13.96 9.58 -5.94
C ALA A 44 15.19 9.06 -5.18
N TYR A 45 16.39 9.41 -5.65
CA TYR A 45 17.66 8.97 -5.05
C TYR A 45 17.70 9.22 -3.53
N LYS A 46 17.27 10.40 -3.09
CA LYS A 46 17.20 10.75 -1.66
C LYS A 46 16.31 9.79 -0.85
N THR A 47 15.24 9.30 -1.44
CA THR A 47 14.33 8.35 -0.78
C THR A 47 14.94 6.96 -0.71
N GLN A 48 15.55 6.49 -1.81
CA GLN A 48 16.24 5.19 -1.84
C GLN A 48 17.40 5.14 -0.83
N HIS A 49 18.18 6.22 -0.73
CA HIS A 49 19.22 6.35 0.30
C HIS A 49 18.66 6.37 1.71
N LEU A 50 17.58 7.12 1.95
CA LEU A 50 16.95 7.14 3.27
C LEU A 50 16.49 5.74 3.72
N LEU A 51 15.97 4.91 2.80
CA LEU A 51 15.61 3.52 3.09
C LEU A 51 16.86 2.69 3.46
N GLN A 52 17.95 2.83 2.69
CA GLN A 52 19.22 2.13 2.93
C GLN A 52 19.87 2.53 4.25
N ASP A 53 19.96 3.84 4.53
CA ASP A 53 20.56 4.41 5.75
C ASP A 53 19.78 4.01 7.01
N ASN A 54 18.54 3.54 6.85
CA ASN A 54 17.69 3.03 7.94
C ASN A 54 17.62 1.50 7.98
N ASP A 55 18.49 0.79 7.26
CA ASP A 55 18.57 -0.67 7.18
C ASP A 55 17.26 -1.34 6.73
N VAL A 56 16.44 -0.63 5.95
CA VAL A 56 15.21 -1.20 5.40
C VAL A 56 15.57 -2.06 4.19
N LYS A 57 15.15 -3.33 4.19
CA LYS A 57 15.16 -4.16 2.98
C LYS A 57 13.97 -3.75 2.10
N PHE A 58 14.19 -3.43 0.83
CA PHE A 58 13.12 -3.01 -0.06
C PHE A 58 13.37 -3.37 -1.52
N TRP A 59 12.32 -3.36 -2.33
CA TRP A 59 12.42 -3.54 -3.78
C TRP A 59 12.66 -2.20 -4.47
N GLY A 60 13.94 -1.95 -4.76
CA GLY A 60 14.38 -0.72 -5.38
C GLY A 60 14.05 -0.61 -6.87
N ASN A 61 14.61 0.45 -7.46
CA ASN A 61 14.43 0.78 -8.88
C ASN A 61 14.87 -0.32 -9.85
N ASP A 62 15.73 -1.22 -9.41
CA ASP A 62 16.30 -2.35 -10.15
C ASP A 62 15.37 -3.58 -10.16
N ILE A 63 14.60 -3.80 -9.09
CA ILE A 63 13.72 -4.98 -8.96
C ILE A 63 12.30 -4.66 -9.44
N ARG A 64 11.73 -3.51 -9.04
CA ARG A 64 10.31 -3.21 -9.31
C ARG A 64 10.11 -2.80 -10.78
N PRO A 65 9.28 -3.50 -11.57
CA PRO A 65 8.98 -3.05 -12.93
C PRO A 65 8.15 -1.75 -12.90
N GLY A 66 8.34 -0.91 -13.94
CA GLY A 66 7.49 0.27 -14.13
C GLY A 66 6.17 -0.12 -14.79
N ASN A 67 5.10 0.62 -14.49
CA ASN A 67 3.76 0.43 -15.07
C ASN A 67 3.19 -0.99 -14.87
N SER A 68 3.39 -1.57 -13.67
CA SER A 68 2.87 -2.91 -13.31
C SER A 68 1.91 -2.86 -12.12
N PRO A 69 0.72 -2.24 -12.28
CA PRO A 69 -0.32 -2.22 -11.25
C PRO A 69 -0.81 -3.63 -10.89
N ASP A 70 -0.78 -4.56 -11.84
CA ASP A 70 -1.12 -5.98 -11.67
C ASP A 70 -0.18 -6.71 -10.70
N LEU A 71 1.01 -6.16 -10.45
CA LEU A 71 1.95 -6.63 -9.42
C LEU A 71 1.90 -5.78 -8.14
N ASN A 72 0.97 -4.84 -8.01
CA ASN A 72 0.80 -3.95 -6.85
C ASN A 72 -0.41 -4.38 -6.03
N VAL A 73 -0.22 -5.38 -5.16
CA VAL A 73 -1.30 -5.91 -4.30
C VAL A 73 -2.06 -4.84 -3.51
N PRO A 74 -1.43 -3.77 -3.00
CA PRO A 74 -2.13 -2.65 -2.38
C PRO A 74 -3.19 -1.95 -3.26
N GLU A 75 -3.13 -2.03 -4.59
CA GLU A 75 -4.19 -1.46 -5.44
C GLU A 75 -5.52 -2.17 -5.24
N HIS A 76 -5.49 -3.47 -4.99
CA HIS A 76 -6.69 -4.23 -4.66
C HIS A 76 -7.28 -3.78 -3.32
N ILE A 77 -6.43 -3.45 -2.34
CA ILE A 77 -6.86 -2.88 -1.05
C ILE A 77 -7.53 -1.53 -1.28
N GLY A 78 -6.97 -0.68 -2.14
CA GLY A 78 -7.55 0.60 -2.50
C GLY A 78 -8.96 0.47 -3.07
N THR A 79 -9.19 -0.50 -3.97
CA THR A 79 -10.53 -0.79 -4.50
C THR A 79 -11.48 -1.27 -3.42
N VAL A 80 -11.06 -2.19 -2.54
CA VAL A 80 -11.89 -2.67 -1.42
C VAL A 80 -12.28 -1.52 -0.50
N ILE A 81 -11.34 -0.67 -0.11
CA ILE A 81 -11.61 0.52 0.73
C ILE A 81 -12.62 1.42 0.04
N LYS A 82 -12.39 1.74 -1.24
CA LYS A 82 -13.27 2.61 -2.01
C LYS A 82 -14.70 2.06 -2.05
N ASP A 83 -14.87 0.79 -2.38
CA ASP A 83 -16.19 0.16 -2.51
C ASP A 83 -16.95 0.14 -1.18
N GLU A 84 -16.27 -0.15 -0.06
CA GLU A 84 -16.87 -0.13 1.27
C GLU A 84 -17.21 1.30 1.75
N VAL A 85 -16.35 2.27 1.48
CA VAL A 85 -16.63 3.68 1.77
C VAL A 85 -17.80 4.17 0.92
N GLU A 86 -17.87 3.83 -0.36
CA GLU A 86 -18.96 4.20 -1.26
C GLU A 86 -20.30 3.65 -0.77
N LYS A 87 -20.36 2.38 -0.34
CA LYS A 87 -21.56 1.79 0.28
C LYS A 87 -22.02 2.58 1.51
N LYS A 88 -21.10 2.95 2.39
CA LYS A 88 -21.40 3.74 3.60
C LYS A 88 -21.92 5.13 3.22
N MET A 89 -21.26 5.82 2.29
CA MET A 89 -21.69 7.13 1.80
C MET A 89 -23.09 7.07 1.17
N LEU A 90 -23.40 6.03 0.39
CA LEU A 90 -24.74 5.86 -0.20
C LEU A 90 -25.83 5.59 0.84
N SER A 91 -25.47 5.05 2.00
CA SER A 91 -26.38 4.83 3.13
C SER A 91 -26.60 6.07 4.01
N GLU A 92 -25.71 7.06 3.96
CA GLU A 92 -25.80 8.27 4.79
C GLU A 92 -26.98 9.15 4.37
N PRO A 93 -27.91 9.52 5.27
CA PRO A 93 -29.08 10.32 4.91
C PRO A 93 -28.75 11.80 4.70
N GLY A 94 -29.48 12.44 3.79
CA GLY A 94 -29.49 13.90 3.67
C GLY A 94 -28.23 14.51 3.05
N HIS A 95 -28.04 15.81 3.29
CA HIS A 95 -26.98 16.61 2.67
C HIS A 95 -25.60 16.39 3.30
N SER A 96 -25.53 15.87 4.54
CA SER A 96 -24.27 15.54 5.23
C SER A 96 -23.45 14.50 4.47
N ARG A 97 -24.10 13.67 3.64
CA ARG A 97 -23.46 12.69 2.75
C ARG A 97 -22.31 13.27 1.93
N TYR A 98 -22.39 14.52 1.48
CA TYR A 98 -21.40 15.10 0.56
C TYR A 98 -20.32 15.91 1.27
N LEU A 99 -20.27 15.87 2.61
CA LEU A 99 -19.27 16.58 3.39
C LEU A 99 -17.96 15.79 3.46
N GLU A 100 -16.85 16.51 3.47
CA GLU A 100 -15.52 15.94 3.58
C GLU A 100 -15.34 15.20 4.93
N GLU A 101 -15.94 15.73 5.99
CA GLU A 101 -15.91 15.16 7.34
C GLU A 101 -16.58 13.78 7.37
N THR A 102 -17.71 13.63 6.67
CA THR A 102 -18.43 12.36 6.53
C THR A 102 -17.58 11.34 5.78
N LEU A 103 -16.95 11.76 4.68
CA LEU A 103 -16.03 10.90 3.93
C LEU A 103 -14.86 10.43 4.82
N LYS A 104 -14.23 11.35 5.56
CA LYS A 104 -13.13 11.01 6.48
C LYS A 104 -13.57 10.04 7.57
N MET A 105 -14.74 10.25 8.16
CA MET A 105 -15.32 9.37 9.17
C MET A 105 -15.47 7.94 8.63
N HIS A 106 -16.06 7.78 7.43
CA HIS A 106 -16.26 6.46 6.83
C HIS A 106 -14.95 5.80 6.39
N ILE A 107 -13.98 6.56 5.89
CA ILE A 107 -12.64 6.03 5.61
C ILE A 107 -12.02 5.46 6.89
N LEU A 108 -12.06 6.20 8.00
CA LEU A 108 -11.52 5.73 9.27
C LEU A 108 -12.24 4.49 9.81
N ASP A 109 -13.56 4.45 9.68
CA ASP A 109 -14.37 3.30 10.09
C ASP A 109 -14.03 2.04 9.25
N VAL A 110 -13.93 2.18 7.92
CA VAL A 110 -13.51 1.08 7.04
C VAL A 110 -12.10 0.60 7.39
N LEU A 111 -11.13 1.50 7.54
CA LEU A 111 -9.76 1.14 7.88
C LEU A 111 -9.67 0.41 9.23
N LYS A 112 -10.43 0.86 10.24
CA LYS A 112 -10.48 0.21 11.55
C LYS A 112 -11.07 -1.19 11.48
N ASN A 113 -12.11 -1.38 10.68
CA ASN A 113 -12.70 -2.72 10.49
C ASN A 113 -11.73 -3.65 9.74
N MET A 114 -10.96 -3.13 8.79
CA MET A 114 -9.97 -3.89 8.02
C MET A 114 -8.74 -4.27 8.83
N GLU A 115 -8.37 -3.53 9.88
CA GLU A 115 -7.17 -3.78 10.70
C GLU A 115 -7.07 -5.24 11.20
N THR A 116 -8.22 -5.86 11.45
CA THR A 116 -8.32 -7.24 11.96
C THR A 116 -8.71 -8.27 10.90
N ASP A 117 -8.87 -7.85 9.64
CA ASP A 117 -9.22 -8.74 8.52
C ASP A 117 -7.98 -9.48 8.00
N THR A 118 -7.49 -10.43 8.81
CA THR A 118 -6.29 -11.18 8.46
C THR A 118 -6.47 -12.04 7.20
N ASP A 119 -7.70 -12.43 6.88
CA ASP A 119 -7.97 -13.30 5.74
C ASP A 119 -7.87 -12.54 4.41
N LEU A 120 -8.33 -11.28 4.38
CA LEU A 120 -8.10 -10.38 3.26
C LEU A 120 -6.60 -10.22 2.98
N PHE A 121 -5.81 -9.86 3.99
CA PHE A 121 -4.37 -9.64 3.81
C PHE A 121 -3.63 -10.92 3.42
N LYS A 122 -3.97 -12.07 4.02
CA LYS A 122 -3.40 -13.37 3.63
C LYS A 122 -3.73 -13.70 2.18
N THR A 123 -4.98 -13.57 1.77
CA THR A 123 -5.42 -13.86 0.39
C THR A 123 -4.65 -13.00 -0.61
N LEU A 124 -4.50 -11.72 -0.30
CA LEU A 124 -3.75 -10.76 -1.10
C LEU A 124 -2.26 -11.15 -1.23
N LEU A 125 -1.59 -11.47 -0.12
CA LEU A 125 -0.20 -11.92 -0.12
C LEU A 125 -0.03 -13.25 -0.87
N CYS A 126 -0.90 -14.23 -0.63
CA CYS A 126 -0.86 -15.52 -1.32
C CYS A 126 -1.09 -15.39 -2.84
N SER A 127 -1.83 -14.37 -3.28
CA SER A 127 -2.03 -14.08 -4.71
C SER A 127 -0.76 -13.59 -5.43
N TYR A 128 0.27 -13.14 -4.69
CA TYR A 128 1.47 -12.56 -5.32
C TYR A 128 2.19 -13.54 -6.23
N THR A 129 2.31 -14.80 -5.80
CA THR A 129 2.98 -15.84 -6.58
C THR A 129 2.23 -16.16 -7.87
N SER A 130 0.89 -16.17 -7.85
CA SER A 130 0.09 -16.41 -9.05
C SER A 130 0.14 -15.22 -10.00
N ARG A 131 0.18 -13.97 -9.51
CA ARG A 131 0.42 -12.76 -10.30
C ARG A 131 1.76 -12.82 -11.04
N LEU A 132 2.85 -13.14 -10.34
CA LEU A 132 4.17 -13.32 -10.96
C LEU A 132 4.17 -14.42 -12.03
N ARG A 133 3.49 -15.55 -11.76
CA ARG A 133 3.35 -16.63 -12.75
C ARG A 133 2.56 -16.20 -13.97
N ALA A 134 1.49 -15.43 -13.81
CA ALA A 134 0.71 -14.90 -14.92
C ALA A 134 1.56 -13.97 -15.80
N VAL A 135 2.31 -13.04 -15.19
CA VAL A 135 3.23 -12.16 -15.93
C VAL A 135 4.29 -12.98 -16.69
N LYS A 136 4.85 -14.01 -16.05
CA LYS A 136 5.79 -14.94 -16.71
C LYS A 136 5.15 -15.64 -17.91
N ASN A 137 3.95 -16.18 -17.75
CA ASN A 137 3.22 -16.87 -18.82
C ASN A 137 2.83 -15.91 -19.96
N ALA A 138 2.58 -14.64 -19.64
CA ALA A 138 2.32 -13.57 -20.60
C ALA A 138 3.59 -12.98 -21.24
N ASN A 139 4.78 -13.52 -20.93
CA ASN A 139 6.08 -13.00 -21.36
C ASN A 139 6.27 -11.51 -21.03
N GLY A 140 5.88 -11.10 -19.83
CA GLY A 140 6.00 -9.72 -19.35
C GLY A 140 4.90 -8.76 -19.83
N ARG A 141 3.86 -9.26 -20.51
CA ARG A 141 2.69 -8.46 -20.91
C ARG A 141 1.70 -8.32 -19.74
N HIS A 142 0.76 -7.39 -19.91
CA HIS A 142 -0.35 -7.16 -18.98
C HIS A 142 -1.15 -8.44 -18.69
N THR A 143 -1.66 -8.55 -17.46
CA THR A 143 -2.45 -9.66 -16.96
C THR A 143 -3.78 -9.17 -16.40
N ASP A 144 -4.75 -10.07 -16.20
CA ASP A 144 -6.09 -9.74 -15.69
C ASP A 144 -6.16 -9.48 -14.17
N TYR A 145 -5.01 -9.20 -13.55
CA TYR A 145 -4.83 -9.05 -12.10
C TYR A 145 -4.87 -7.61 -11.59
#